data_AF-A0A3A9SCC3-F1
#
_entry.id   AF-A0A3A9SCC3-F1
#
_cell.length_a   1.000
_cell.length_b   1.000
_cell.length_c   1.000
_cell.angle_alpha   90.00
_cell.angle_beta   90.00
_cell.angle_gamma   90.00
#
_symmetry.space_group_name_H-M   'P 1'
#
loop_
_entity.id
_entity.type
_entity.pdbx_description
1 polymer ?
#
loop_
_entity_poly.entity_id
_entity_poly.type
_entity_poly.pdbx_seq_one_letter_code
_entity_poly.pdbx_strand_id
1 'polypeptide(L)'
;MENNYGTVEYNDGWLNNNFKTVENNNGRISDNESGGIVENNNISGSIIQNDGTVESNSGSISTNDGTVESNSGSISTNNGTVENNLPGGSVSGSNGSIINNDGGDVASTGSSSSQFVAITNYYSGTLSVPENSSKIKITNNYSDNAYDSGEITDTNRFHSVTVEGANNADVTYSRPEFIHNDYNNKEYLQVKENGAPKSISGSITIKAKNGYKISDEGVMNNEIGQLAYTLNRNTDGSYTVTLMNLNGNVTVTPANLHLIISAIENQNNTPGITGGSTTPITITKANIAEVPANNSSSNNASASSNNGSGVATPNFTQEAINSIQAQAQAQASLAEQTGTPLQILDIYFDKKIDINPMLIRYLCEQISLPKRCHFNYNDQHYVLFIPAFDISAPAYQDGLDMLDKEPAKTAGFLRIEQLFKPLGFATNIIEEEEAEAVLQ
;
A
#
# COMPACT_ATOMS: atom_id res chain seq x y z
N MET A 1 -57.59 11.39 -3.97
CA MET A 1 -58.02 10.62 -5.16
C MET A 1 -58.08 9.15 -4.73
N GLU A 2 -59.12 8.42 -5.08
CA GLU A 2 -59.21 7.01 -4.65
C GLU A 2 -58.30 6.11 -5.49
N ASN A 3 -58.34 6.23 -6.82
CA ASN A 3 -57.52 5.41 -7.71
C ASN A 3 -56.92 6.26 -8.83
N ASN A 4 -55.64 6.04 -9.15
CA ASN A 4 -54.99 6.56 -10.35
C ASN A 4 -54.87 5.46 -11.41
N TYR A 5 -55.53 5.66 -12.55
CA TYR A 5 -55.42 4.80 -13.75
C TYR A 5 -54.79 5.53 -14.95
N GLY A 6 -54.23 6.72 -14.74
CA GLY A 6 -53.60 7.55 -15.76
C GLY A 6 -52.28 8.14 -15.26
N THR A 7 -51.95 9.34 -15.72
CA THR A 7 -50.75 10.06 -15.24
C THR A 7 -51.17 11.16 -14.27
N VAL A 8 -50.52 11.21 -13.11
CA VAL A 8 -50.62 12.31 -12.14
C VAL A 8 -49.27 13.00 -12.09
N GLU A 9 -49.20 14.24 -12.55
CA GLU A 9 -47.96 15.02 -12.57
C GLU A 9 -47.46 15.34 -11.14
N TYR A 10 -48.38 15.75 -10.26
CA TYR A 10 -48.09 16.07 -8.86
C TYR A 10 -49.15 15.49 -7.92
N ASN A 11 -48.72 14.70 -6.94
CA ASN A 11 -49.51 14.30 -5.80
C ASN A 11 -49.03 15.01 -4.53
N ASP A 12 -49.70 16.10 -4.14
CA ASP A 12 -49.48 16.79 -2.86
C ASP A 12 -50.50 16.37 -1.78
N GLY A 13 -51.43 15.49 -2.14
CA GLY A 13 -52.55 15.09 -1.29
C GLY A 13 -52.49 13.62 -0.88
N TRP A 14 -53.65 12.97 -0.86
CA TRP A 14 -53.75 11.54 -0.61
C TRP A 14 -54.28 10.82 -1.85
N LEU A 15 -53.53 9.82 -2.30
CA LEU A 15 -53.89 8.86 -3.34
C LEU A 15 -54.00 7.49 -2.67
N ASN A 16 -55.13 6.80 -2.80
CA ASN A 16 -55.22 5.46 -2.20
C ASN A 16 -54.44 4.46 -3.05
N ASN A 17 -54.84 4.23 -4.29
CA ASN A 17 -54.17 3.26 -5.17
C ASN A 17 -53.57 3.92 -6.41
N ASN A 18 -52.32 3.61 -6.72
CA ASN A 18 -51.67 3.99 -7.97
C ASN A 18 -51.47 2.76 -8.87
N PHE A 19 -52.19 2.71 -10.00
CA PHE A 19 -52.06 1.64 -11.01
C PHE A 19 -51.25 2.06 -12.23
N LYS A 20 -50.84 3.33 -12.31
CA LYS A 20 -50.13 3.94 -13.44
C LYS A 20 -49.09 4.94 -12.94
N THR A 21 -48.89 6.08 -13.58
CA THR A 21 -47.74 6.94 -13.31
C THR A 21 -48.10 8.08 -12.37
N VAL A 22 -47.25 8.30 -11.36
CA VAL A 22 -47.16 9.53 -10.58
C VAL A 22 -45.76 10.09 -10.77
N GLU A 23 -45.62 11.26 -11.40
CA GLU A 23 -44.30 11.82 -11.69
C GLU A 23 -43.64 12.37 -10.42
N ASN A 24 -44.42 13.09 -9.60
CA ASN A 24 -43.94 13.68 -8.35
C ASN A 24 -44.91 13.40 -7.20
N ASN A 25 -44.46 12.65 -6.19
CA ASN A 25 -45.19 12.43 -4.95
C ASN A 25 -44.59 13.26 -3.81
N ASN A 26 -45.30 14.31 -3.38
CA ASN A 26 -45.01 15.08 -2.17
C ASN A 26 -45.98 14.75 -1.01
N GLY A 27 -47.06 14.03 -1.31
CA GLY A 27 -48.12 13.65 -0.39
C GLY A 27 -48.02 12.17 -0.01
N ARG A 28 -49.17 11.52 0.11
CA ARG A 28 -49.27 10.11 0.51
C ARG A 28 -49.88 9.26 -0.59
N ILE A 29 -49.26 8.12 -0.87
CA ILE A 29 -49.81 7.00 -1.63
C ILE A 29 -50.01 5.84 -0.65
N SER A 30 -51.21 5.27 -0.56
CA SER A 30 -51.39 4.06 0.26
C SER A 30 -50.71 2.88 -0.43
N ASP A 31 -51.12 2.58 -1.67
CA ASP A 31 -50.70 1.39 -2.40
C ASP A 31 -50.20 1.81 -3.79
N ASN A 32 -48.90 1.66 -4.05
CA ASN A 32 -48.34 1.70 -5.40
C ASN A 32 -48.37 0.28 -5.95
N GLU A 33 -49.42 -0.02 -6.71
CA GLU A 33 -49.74 -1.37 -7.19
C GLU A 33 -48.70 -1.87 -8.18
N SER A 34 -48.68 -3.18 -8.47
CA SER A 34 -47.68 -3.82 -9.35
C SER A 34 -47.48 -3.21 -10.75
N GLY A 35 -48.47 -2.47 -11.27
CA GLY A 35 -48.38 -1.74 -12.55
C GLY A 35 -48.14 -0.23 -12.40
N GLY A 36 -48.06 0.25 -11.16
CA GLY A 36 -47.84 1.64 -10.78
C GLY A 36 -46.36 2.01 -10.82
N ILE A 37 -46.10 3.22 -11.29
CA ILE A 37 -44.78 3.85 -11.35
C ILE A 37 -44.87 5.16 -10.58
N VAL A 38 -43.95 5.36 -9.65
CA VAL A 38 -43.71 6.67 -9.02
C VAL A 38 -42.31 7.10 -9.44
N GLU A 39 -42.19 8.10 -10.30
CA GLU A 39 -40.88 8.54 -10.78
C GLU A 39 -40.09 9.19 -9.63
N ASN A 40 -40.71 10.11 -8.89
CA ASN A 40 -40.08 10.80 -7.76
C ASN A 40 -40.96 10.76 -6.51
N ASN A 41 -40.58 9.95 -5.52
CA ASN A 41 -41.09 10.07 -4.15
C ASN A 41 -40.22 11.08 -3.39
N ASN A 42 -40.66 12.33 -3.37
CA ASN A 42 -39.92 13.45 -2.79
C ASN A 42 -39.81 13.34 -1.26
N ILE A 43 -39.00 14.20 -0.64
CA ILE A 43 -38.70 14.13 0.80
C ILE A 43 -39.93 14.16 1.73
N SER A 44 -41.01 14.85 1.32
CA SER A 44 -42.28 14.86 2.05
C SER A 44 -43.23 13.73 1.64
N GLY A 45 -42.90 13.04 0.55
CA GLY A 45 -43.64 11.93 -0.01
C GLY A 45 -43.58 10.68 0.88
N SER A 46 -44.72 10.00 0.96
CA SER A 46 -44.84 8.73 1.67
C SER A 46 -45.61 7.72 0.83
N ILE A 47 -45.07 6.52 0.73
CA ILE A 47 -45.72 5.35 0.15
C ILE A 47 -45.85 4.30 1.25
N ILE A 48 -47.06 3.78 1.49
CA ILE A 48 -47.22 2.76 2.55
C ILE A 48 -46.80 1.40 2.01
N GLN A 49 -47.38 0.97 0.90
CA GLN A 49 -47.07 -0.29 0.23
C GLN A 49 -46.59 -0.01 -1.19
N ASN A 50 -45.41 -0.50 -1.55
CA ASN A 50 -44.91 -0.46 -2.92
C ASN A 50 -44.80 -1.88 -3.48
N ASP A 51 -45.72 -2.23 -4.38
CA ASP A 51 -45.69 -3.46 -5.18
C ASP A 51 -45.21 -3.20 -6.62
N GLY A 52 -45.25 -1.93 -7.05
CA GLY A 52 -44.79 -1.45 -8.36
C GLY A 52 -43.34 -0.94 -8.36
N THR A 53 -43.08 0.09 -9.16
CA THR A 53 -41.77 0.71 -9.30
C THR A 53 -41.74 2.11 -8.69
N VAL A 54 -40.67 2.42 -7.96
CA VAL A 54 -40.29 3.79 -7.60
C VAL A 54 -38.91 4.07 -8.18
N GLU A 55 -38.79 5.03 -9.10
CA GLU A 55 -37.50 5.30 -9.74
C GLU A 55 -36.55 6.03 -8.78
N SER A 56 -37.05 7.06 -8.08
CA SER A 56 -36.29 7.82 -7.09
C SER A 56 -37.07 7.99 -5.79
N ASN A 57 -36.52 7.49 -4.69
CA ASN A 57 -37.07 7.66 -3.35
C ASN A 57 -36.17 8.53 -2.49
N SER A 58 -36.59 9.77 -2.24
CA SER A 58 -36.05 10.67 -1.20
C SER A 58 -36.94 10.76 0.05
N GLY A 59 -38.18 10.24 -0.05
CA GLY A 59 -39.17 10.24 1.03
C GLY A 59 -39.14 8.97 1.88
N SER A 60 -40.33 8.49 2.22
CA SER A 60 -40.51 7.25 2.99
C SER A 60 -41.31 6.20 2.22
N ILE A 61 -40.89 4.95 2.36
CA ILE A 61 -41.63 3.76 1.95
C ILE A 61 -41.75 2.85 3.18
N SER A 62 -42.98 2.49 3.56
CA SER A 62 -43.15 1.61 4.75
C SER A 62 -42.81 0.16 4.39
N THR A 63 -43.43 -0.37 3.33
CA THR A 63 -43.17 -1.71 2.81
C THR A 63 -42.85 -1.63 1.33
N ASN A 64 -41.74 -2.25 0.92
CA ASN A 64 -41.36 -2.44 -0.47
C ASN A 64 -41.37 -3.93 -0.81
N ASP A 65 -42.34 -4.36 -1.61
CA ASP A 65 -42.41 -5.69 -2.22
C ASP A 65 -42.09 -5.64 -3.73
N GLY A 66 -42.10 -4.44 -4.33
CA GLY A 66 -41.71 -4.16 -5.72
C GLY A 66 -40.25 -3.71 -5.88
N THR A 67 -40.02 -2.75 -6.79
CA THR A 67 -38.69 -2.23 -7.12
C THR A 67 -38.53 -0.77 -6.73
N VAL A 68 -37.38 -0.44 -6.15
CA VAL A 68 -36.90 0.94 -5.99
C VAL A 68 -35.55 1.08 -6.70
N GLU A 69 -35.45 1.92 -7.72
CA GLU A 69 -34.20 2.03 -8.50
C GLU A 69 -33.13 2.83 -7.74
N SER A 70 -33.51 3.97 -7.16
CA SER A 70 -32.61 4.80 -6.36
C SER A 70 -33.25 5.19 -5.03
N ASN A 71 -32.59 4.87 -3.92
CA ASN A 71 -33.04 5.20 -2.57
C ASN A 71 -32.04 6.13 -1.87
N SER A 72 -32.46 7.36 -1.59
CA SER A 72 -31.80 8.31 -0.68
C SER A 72 -32.69 8.66 0.54
N GLY A 73 -33.88 8.06 0.62
CA GLY A 73 -34.85 8.19 1.71
C GLY A 73 -34.86 6.96 2.64
N SER A 74 -36.03 6.63 3.18
CA SER A 74 -36.18 5.48 4.09
C SER A 74 -37.10 4.39 3.53
N ILE A 75 -36.70 3.14 3.71
CA ILE A 75 -37.50 1.94 3.46
C ILE A 75 -37.54 1.12 4.75
N SER A 76 -38.72 0.97 5.36
CA SER A 76 -38.85 0.33 6.69
C SER A 76 -38.92 -1.21 6.62
N THR A 77 -39.45 -1.76 5.54
CA THR A 77 -39.50 -3.20 5.31
C THR A 77 -39.30 -3.47 3.84
N ASN A 78 -38.12 -3.97 3.47
CA ASN A 78 -37.80 -4.39 2.12
C ASN A 78 -37.92 -5.91 1.98
N ASN A 79 -38.89 -6.37 1.19
CA ASN A 79 -38.99 -7.74 0.68
C ASN A 79 -38.78 -7.81 -0.84
N GLY A 80 -38.83 -6.66 -1.53
CA GLY A 80 -38.57 -6.51 -2.95
C GLY A 80 -37.09 -6.23 -3.27
N THR A 81 -36.88 -5.44 -4.32
CA THR A 81 -35.54 -5.06 -4.81
C THR A 81 -35.29 -3.57 -4.64
N VAL A 82 -34.11 -3.22 -4.13
CA VAL A 82 -33.54 -1.87 -4.21
C VAL A 82 -32.30 -1.94 -5.10
N GLU A 83 -32.28 -1.23 -6.21
CA GLU A 83 -31.11 -1.30 -7.10
C GLU A 83 -29.93 -0.50 -6.53
N ASN A 84 -30.16 0.74 -6.09
CA ASN A 84 -29.13 1.60 -5.52
C ASN A 84 -29.60 2.22 -4.21
N ASN A 85 -28.99 1.83 -3.09
CA ASN A 85 -29.15 2.51 -1.81
C ASN A 85 -27.99 3.51 -1.62
N LEU A 86 -28.29 4.79 -1.83
CA LEU A 86 -27.34 5.90 -1.90
C LEU A 86 -27.05 6.51 -0.51
N PRO A 87 -26.08 7.43 -0.38
CA PRO A 87 -25.81 8.10 0.90
C PRO A 87 -27.05 8.84 1.42
N GLY A 88 -27.37 8.65 2.70
CA GLY A 88 -28.59 9.15 3.33
C GLY A 88 -29.80 8.20 3.19
N GLY A 89 -29.71 7.23 2.28
CA GLY A 89 -30.66 6.14 2.14
C GLY A 89 -30.58 5.15 3.30
N SER A 90 -31.73 4.72 3.80
CA SER A 90 -31.84 3.64 4.79
C SER A 90 -32.79 2.56 4.30
N VAL A 91 -32.34 1.31 4.38
CA VAL A 91 -33.14 0.14 4.05
C VAL A 91 -33.13 -0.81 5.23
N SER A 92 -34.32 -1.08 5.76
CA SER A 92 -34.53 -2.11 6.77
C SER A 92 -35.48 -3.17 6.24
N GLY A 93 -35.28 -4.43 6.61
CA GLY A 93 -36.18 -5.48 6.15
C GLY A 93 -35.69 -6.89 6.37
N SER A 94 -36.52 -7.83 5.94
CA SER A 94 -36.31 -9.27 6.10
C SER A 94 -36.72 -9.97 4.81
N ASN A 95 -35.75 -10.19 3.90
CA ASN A 95 -35.82 -10.97 2.63
C ASN A 95 -35.63 -10.18 1.33
N GLY A 96 -35.58 -8.86 1.36
CA GLY A 96 -35.30 -8.07 0.16
C GLY A 96 -33.86 -8.19 -0.32
N SER A 97 -33.65 -7.81 -1.59
CA SER A 97 -32.34 -7.67 -2.20
C SER A 97 -31.98 -6.20 -2.37
N ILE A 98 -30.71 -5.89 -2.19
CA ILE A 98 -30.08 -4.63 -2.55
C ILE A 98 -29.00 -4.98 -3.59
N ILE A 99 -29.00 -4.33 -4.76
CA ILE A 99 -27.96 -4.62 -5.76
C ILE A 99 -26.68 -3.89 -5.37
N ASN A 100 -26.78 -2.57 -5.24
CA ASN A 100 -25.71 -1.67 -4.83
C ASN A 100 -26.10 -0.94 -3.54
N ASN A 101 -25.31 -1.09 -2.49
CA ASN A 101 -25.36 -0.22 -1.32
C ASN A 101 -24.13 0.68 -1.36
N ASP A 102 -24.33 1.97 -1.66
CA ASP A 102 -23.26 2.94 -1.71
C ASP A 102 -23.43 4.01 -0.63
N GLY A 103 -22.85 3.75 0.54
CA GLY A 103 -22.86 4.68 1.66
C GLY A 103 -24.18 4.77 2.42
N GLY A 104 -25.23 4.06 1.96
CA GLY A 104 -26.50 3.95 2.68
C GLY A 104 -26.43 2.99 3.87
N ASP A 105 -27.43 3.07 4.73
CA ASP A 105 -27.60 2.23 5.91
C ASP A 105 -28.45 1.01 5.57
N VAL A 106 -27.99 -0.18 5.95
CA VAL A 106 -28.77 -1.42 5.81
C VAL A 106 -28.95 -2.08 7.16
N ALA A 107 -30.21 -2.29 7.55
CA ALA A 107 -30.55 -2.99 8.77
C ALA A 107 -31.34 -4.27 8.46
N SER A 108 -30.96 -5.34 9.13
CA SER A 108 -31.71 -6.59 9.06
C SER A 108 -32.64 -6.68 10.26
N THR A 109 -33.96 -6.83 10.05
CA THR A 109 -34.96 -6.75 11.13
C THR A 109 -35.83 -8.00 11.26
N GLY A 110 -35.58 -9.03 10.44
CA GLY A 110 -36.34 -10.29 10.46
C GLY A 110 -36.09 -11.11 11.71
N SER A 111 -37.10 -11.82 12.18
CA SER A 111 -37.01 -12.63 13.41
C SER A 111 -36.65 -14.10 13.15
N SER A 112 -36.46 -14.50 11.88
CA SER A 112 -36.11 -15.87 11.53
C SER A 112 -34.70 -15.97 10.95
N SER A 113 -33.98 -17.02 11.36
CA SER A 113 -32.62 -17.32 10.91
C SER A 113 -32.53 -17.73 9.43
N SER A 114 -33.66 -18.00 8.77
CA SER A 114 -33.72 -18.31 7.34
C SER A 114 -33.86 -17.07 6.47
N GLN A 115 -34.24 -15.93 7.05
CA GLN A 115 -34.35 -14.67 6.34
C GLN A 115 -32.97 -14.00 6.26
N PHE A 116 -32.69 -13.33 5.15
CA PHE A 116 -31.50 -12.49 5.02
C PHE A 116 -31.74 -11.33 4.06
N VAL A 117 -31.02 -10.24 4.27
CA VAL A 117 -30.86 -9.18 3.27
C VAL A 117 -29.67 -9.53 2.39
N ALA A 118 -29.85 -9.55 1.08
CA ALA A 118 -28.78 -9.80 0.13
C ALA A 118 -28.25 -8.48 -0.44
N ILE A 119 -26.93 -8.28 -0.42
CA ILE A 119 -26.25 -7.19 -1.13
C ILE A 119 -25.40 -7.82 -2.22
N THR A 120 -25.82 -7.74 -3.48
CA THR A 120 -25.35 -8.70 -4.50
C THR A 120 -24.24 -8.18 -5.42
N ASN A 121 -24.07 -6.87 -5.58
CA ASN A 121 -23.08 -6.31 -6.51
C ASN A 121 -22.04 -5.40 -5.85
N TYR A 122 -22.44 -4.43 -5.04
CA TYR A 122 -21.52 -3.49 -4.41
C TYR A 122 -21.99 -3.13 -3.00
N TYR A 123 -21.06 -3.09 -2.04
CA TYR A 123 -21.33 -2.64 -0.68
C TYR A 123 -20.24 -1.68 -0.19
N SER A 124 -20.68 -0.48 0.19
CA SER A 124 -20.05 0.50 1.08
C SER A 124 -21.14 1.08 1.99
N GLY A 125 -20.84 1.48 3.23
CA GLY A 125 -21.84 2.10 4.12
C GLY A 125 -21.86 1.52 5.54
N THR A 126 -23.03 1.54 6.18
CA THR A 126 -23.22 0.99 7.53
C THR A 126 -24.17 -0.19 7.52
N LEU A 127 -23.89 -1.17 8.38
CA LEU A 127 -24.74 -2.34 8.60
C LEU A 127 -25.14 -2.41 10.06
N SER A 128 -26.40 -2.74 10.30
CA SER A 128 -26.93 -2.99 11.64
C SER A 128 -27.69 -4.30 11.66
N VAL A 129 -27.31 -5.18 12.57
CA VAL A 129 -27.98 -6.47 12.78
C VAL A 129 -28.27 -6.61 14.27
N PRO A 130 -29.50 -6.27 14.72
CA PRO A 130 -29.93 -6.47 16.10
C PRO A 130 -29.74 -7.93 16.55
N GLU A 131 -29.58 -8.14 17.85
CA GLU A 131 -29.50 -9.50 18.41
C GLU A 131 -30.73 -10.33 18.01
N ASN A 132 -30.51 -11.56 17.55
CA ASN A 132 -31.53 -12.50 17.07
C ASN A 132 -32.28 -12.07 15.79
N SER A 133 -31.69 -11.19 14.99
CA SER A 133 -32.27 -10.81 13.69
C SER A 133 -31.78 -11.68 12.53
N SER A 134 -32.36 -11.47 11.34
CA SER A 134 -31.94 -12.10 10.10
C SER A 134 -30.51 -11.72 9.71
N LYS A 135 -29.87 -12.51 8.84
CA LYS A 135 -28.48 -12.26 8.42
C LYS A 135 -28.38 -11.23 7.30
N ILE A 136 -27.22 -10.62 7.14
CA ILE A 136 -26.87 -9.85 5.93
C ILE A 136 -25.82 -10.63 5.16
N LYS A 137 -26.10 -10.90 3.88
CA LYS A 137 -25.17 -11.58 2.98
C LYS A 137 -24.71 -10.62 1.91
N ILE A 138 -23.40 -10.41 1.83
CA ILE A 138 -22.76 -9.57 0.85
C ILE A 138 -22.05 -10.49 -0.16
N THR A 139 -22.41 -10.40 -1.43
CA THR A 139 -21.74 -11.16 -2.47
C THR A 139 -20.39 -10.52 -2.80
N ASN A 140 -20.35 -9.21 -3.03
CA ASN A 140 -19.14 -8.47 -3.34
C ASN A 140 -18.99 -7.27 -2.39
N ASN A 141 -18.04 -7.38 -1.46
CA ASN A 141 -17.74 -6.36 -0.46
C ASN A 141 -16.59 -5.46 -0.92
N TYR A 142 -16.85 -4.17 -1.09
CA TYR A 142 -15.86 -3.15 -1.49
C TYR A 142 -15.53 -2.17 -0.34
N SER A 143 -16.06 -2.43 0.86
CA SER A 143 -15.82 -1.63 2.06
C SER A 143 -14.50 -2.00 2.75
N ASP A 144 -14.09 -1.19 3.73
CA ASP A 144 -12.93 -1.48 4.57
C ASP A 144 -13.16 -2.63 5.56
N ASN A 145 -14.42 -2.93 5.86
CA ASN A 145 -14.76 -3.90 6.89
C ASN A 145 -14.72 -5.32 6.35
N ALA A 146 -14.09 -6.22 7.10
CA ALA A 146 -14.09 -7.64 6.86
C ALA A 146 -15.26 -8.32 7.59
N TYR A 147 -16.05 -9.12 6.87
CA TYR A 147 -17.17 -9.87 7.44
C TYR A 147 -17.00 -11.38 7.22
N ASP A 148 -16.11 -12.00 7.99
CA ASP A 148 -15.73 -13.40 7.80
C ASP A 148 -16.67 -14.41 8.48
N SER A 149 -17.43 -14.01 9.51
CA SER A 149 -18.35 -14.89 10.21
C SER A 149 -19.43 -14.13 10.98
N GLY A 150 -20.50 -14.83 11.35
CA GLY A 150 -21.56 -14.31 12.22
C GLY A 150 -22.85 -13.94 11.49
N GLU A 151 -23.37 -12.77 11.83
CA GLU A 151 -24.64 -12.26 11.30
C GLU A 151 -24.49 -11.46 10.00
N ILE A 152 -23.26 -11.01 9.71
CA ILE A 152 -22.89 -10.41 8.44
C ILE A 152 -21.79 -11.27 7.84
N THR A 153 -21.94 -11.64 6.56
CA THR A 153 -20.93 -12.43 5.84
C THR A 153 -20.68 -11.87 4.46
N ASP A 154 -19.41 -11.84 4.03
CA ASP A 154 -19.02 -11.56 2.65
C ASP A 154 -18.49 -12.81 1.90
N THR A 155 -18.84 -12.91 0.61
CA THR A 155 -18.39 -14.01 -0.26
C THR A 155 -17.11 -13.63 -0.99
N ASN A 156 -17.13 -12.48 -1.66
CA ASN A 156 -15.98 -11.87 -2.32
C ASN A 156 -15.63 -10.57 -1.62
N ARG A 157 -14.33 -10.32 -1.41
CA ARG A 157 -13.83 -9.09 -0.80
C ARG A 157 -12.84 -8.42 -1.73
N PHE A 158 -12.99 -7.12 -1.86
CA PHE A 158 -12.20 -6.27 -2.73
C PHE A 158 -11.62 -5.11 -1.92
N HIS A 159 -10.35 -4.82 -2.17
CA HIS A 159 -9.66 -3.67 -1.57
C HIS A 159 -9.08 -2.80 -2.68
N SER A 160 -9.26 -1.49 -2.53
CA SER A 160 -8.82 -0.50 -3.49
C SER A 160 -7.40 -0.03 -3.20
N VAL A 161 -6.69 0.32 -4.27
CA VAL A 161 -5.41 1.03 -4.18
C VAL A 161 -5.49 2.27 -5.05
N THR A 162 -5.49 3.44 -4.41
CA THR A 162 -5.60 4.74 -5.10
C THR A 162 -4.23 5.41 -5.08
N VAL A 163 -3.77 5.89 -6.24
CA VAL A 163 -2.56 6.73 -6.32
C VAL A 163 -2.95 8.20 -6.42
N GLU A 164 -2.68 8.97 -5.38
CA GLU A 164 -2.93 10.42 -5.33
C GLU A 164 -1.63 11.23 -5.48
N GLY A 165 -1.75 12.53 -5.76
CA GLY A 165 -0.60 13.42 -5.87
C GLY A 165 0.31 13.18 -7.09
N ALA A 166 -0.07 12.29 -8.01
CA ALA A 166 0.70 11.93 -9.19
C ALA A 166 0.36 12.81 -10.44
N ASN A 167 0.01 14.09 -10.26
CA ASN A 167 -0.48 14.96 -11.34
C ASN A 167 0.47 15.06 -12.56
N ASN A 168 1.77 14.93 -12.32
CA ASN A 168 2.85 14.99 -13.31
C ASN A 168 3.31 13.61 -13.81
N ALA A 169 2.55 12.56 -13.50
CA ALA A 169 2.75 11.21 -13.99
C ALA A 169 1.43 10.63 -14.53
N ASP A 170 1.58 9.64 -15.40
CA ASP A 170 0.52 8.74 -15.80
C ASP A 170 0.59 7.51 -14.88
N VAL A 171 -0.55 7.13 -14.30
CA VAL A 171 -0.69 5.96 -13.44
C VAL A 171 -1.47 4.91 -14.18
N THR A 172 -0.91 3.71 -14.31
CA THR A 172 -1.54 2.57 -14.99
C THR A 172 -1.63 1.40 -14.03
N TYR A 173 -2.79 0.77 -13.97
CA TYR A 173 -3.04 -0.41 -13.15
C TYR A 173 -3.00 -1.67 -14.03
N SER A 174 -2.37 -2.74 -13.54
CA SER A 174 -2.27 -3.98 -14.30
C SER A 174 -3.65 -4.63 -14.50
N ARG A 175 -3.87 -5.15 -15.70
CA ARG A 175 -5.09 -5.87 -16.08
C ARG A 175 -4.72 -7.31 -16.44
N PRO A 176 -5.56 -8.30 -16.07
CA PRO A 176 -6.90 -8.18 -15.49
C PRO A 176 -6.92 -8.13 -13.95
N GLU A 177 -5.77 -8.01 -13.27
CA GLU A 177 -5.71 -8.15 -11.82
C GLU A 177 -6.54 -7.08 -11.11
N PHE A 178 -6.36 -5.81 -11.49
CA PHE A 178 -7.21 -4.73 -11.01
C PHE A 178 -8.55 -4.73 -11.75
N ILE A 179 -9.62 -4.56 -10.98
CA ILE A 179 -10.98 -4.33 -11.46
C ILE A 179 -11.28 -2.85 -11.29
N HIS A 180 -11.56 -2.18 -12.40
CA HIS A 180 -12.05 -0.81 -12.37
C HIS A 180 -13.52 -0.81 -11.95
N ASN A 181 -13.86 0.02 -10.98
CA ASN A 181 -15.24 0.24 -10.59
C ASN A 181 -15.70 1.59 -11.14
N ASP A 182 -16.52 1.56 -12.20
CA ASP A 182 -17.04 2.76 -12.87
C ASP A 182 -17.87 3.65 -11.92
N TYR A 183 -18.44 3.06 -10.87
CA TYR A 183 -19.33 3.77 -9.95
C TYR A 183 -18.57 4.76 -9.06
N ASN A 184 -17.43 4.36 -8.48
CA ASN A 184 -16.62 5.21 -7.60
C ASN A 184 -15.26 5.59 -8.18
N ASN A 185 -14.99 5.18 -9.43
CA ASN A 185 -13.76 5.44 -10.18
C ASN A 185 -12.49 4.96 -9.42
N LYS A 186 -12.60 3.87 -8.65
CA LYS A 186 -11.48 3.24 -7.94
C LYS A 186 -11.07 1.92 -8.58
N GLU A 187 -9.83 1.55 -8.30
CA GLU A 187 -9.20 0.32 -8.79
C GLU A 187 -9.06 -0.68 -7.65
N TYR A 188 -9.65 -1.86 -7.83
CA TYR A 188 -9.79 -2.87 -6.78
C TYR A 188 -9.04 -4.16 -7.11
N LEU A 189 -8.47 -4.79 -6.09
CA LEU A 189 -8.01 -6.18 -6.13
C LEU A 189 -8.93 -7.06 -5.30
N GLN A 190 -9.23 -8.25 -5.83
CA GLN A 190 -9.94 -9.27 -5.08
C GLN A 190 -8.99 -9.97 -4.12
N VAL A 191 -9.24 -9.82 -2.82
CA VAL A 191 -8.44 -10.43 -1.74
C VAL A 191 -9.12 -11.65 -1.12
N LYS A 192 -10.40 -11.86 -1.44
CA LYS A 192 -11.18 -13.04 -1.04
C LYS A 192 -12.11 -13.44 -2.19
N GLU A 193 -12.13 -14.72 -2.52
CA GLU A 193 -12.95 -15.29 -3.60
C GLU A 193 -13.71 -16.51 -3.07
N ASN A 194 -15.03 -16.52 -3.24
CA ASN A 194 -15.89 -17.62 -2.82
C ASN A 194 -15.70 -18.04 -1.34
N GLY A 195 -15.47 -17.07 -0.46
CA GLY A 195 -15.27 -17.32 0.97
C GLY A 195 -13.82 -17.59 1.39
N ALA A 196 -12.88 -17.77 0.45
CA ALA A 196 -11.49 -18.10 0.75
C ALA A 196 -10.53 -16.94 0.45
N PRO A 197 -9.46 -16.73 1.25
CA PRO A 197 -8.41 -15.76 0.93
C PRO A 197 -7.78 -16.02 -0.44
N LYS A 198 -7.48 -14.96 -1.18
CA LYS A 198 -6.89 -14.99 -2.52
C LYS A 198 -5.54 -14.27 -2.48
N SER A 199 -4.49 -14.93 -2.98
CA SER A 199 -3.18 -14.30 -3.15
C SER A 199 -3.29 -13.13 -4.12
N ILE A 200 -2.68 -12.01 -3.79
CA ILE A 200 -2.66 -10.83 -4.65
C ILE A 200 -1.44 -10.86 -5.59
N SER A 201 -1.62 -10.32 -6.80
CA SER A 201 -0.54 -10.22 -7.80
C SER A 201 -0.64 -8.96 -8.67
N GLY A 202 -1.34 -7.93 -8.19
CA GLY A 202 -1.51 -6.67 -8.93
C GLY A 202 -0.22 -5.85 -8.98
N SER A 203 -0.08 -5.04 -10.02
CA SER A 203 0.97 -4.03 -10.11
C SER A 203 0.46 -2.68 -10.62
N ILE A 204 1.16 -1.61 -10.23
CA ILE A 204 0.86 -0.23 -10.64
C ILE A 204 2.11 0.34 -11.29
N THR A 205 1.99 0.86 -12.50
CA THR A 205 3.07 1.56 -13.21
C THR A 205 2.87 3.06 -13.12
N ILE A 206 3.89 3.77 -12.65
CA ILE A 206 3.94 5.22 -12.57
C ILE A 206 4.98 5.72 -13.56
N LYS A 207 4.55 6.53 -14.53
CA LYS A 207 5.40 7.05 -15.60
C LYS A 207 5.32 8.57 -15.65
N ALA A 208 6.45 9.27 -15.61
CA ALA A 208 6.44 10.73 -15.72
C ALA A 208 5.85 11.18 -17.07
N LYS A 209 5.05 12.24 -17.03
CA LYS A 209 4.59 12.94 -18.23
C LYS A 209 5.74 13.67 -18.91
N ASN A 210 5.54 14.07 -20.17
CA ASN A 210 6.51 14.87 -20.90
C ASN A 210 6.91 16.14 -20.12
N GLY A 211 8.22 16.40 -20.03
CA GLY A 211 8.76 17.52 -19.26
C GLY A 211 9.03 17.21 -17.78
N TYR A 212 8.75 15.99 -17.32
CA TYR A 212 9.02 15.52 -15.96
C TYR A 212 9.89 14.26 -15.96
N LYS A 213 10.51 13.98 -14.82
CA LYS A 213 11.24 12.75 -14.52
C LYS A 213 10.83 12.22 -13.15
N ILE A 214 10.96 10.91 -12.95
CA ILE A 214 10.83 10.27 -11.65
C ILE A 214 12.24 9.86 -11.18
N SER A 215 12.56 10.19 -9.94
CA SER A 215 13.67 9.60 -9.18
C SER A 215 13.12 8.88 -7.95
N ASP A 216 13.93 8.03 -7.35
CA ASP A 216 13.60 7.31 -6.12
C ASP A 216 14.64 7.62 -5.02
N GLU A 217 14.27 7.35 -3.77
CA GLU A 217 15.14 7.49 -2.59
C GLU A 217 15.88 6.17 -2.26
N GLY A 218 15.88 5.21 -3.18
CA GLY A 218 16.55 3.92 -3.03
C GLY A 218 15.79 2.88 -2.18
N VAL A 219 14.53 3.14 -1.83
CA VAL A 219 13.67 2.19 -1.10
C VAL A 219 12.95 1.26 -2.09
N MET A 220 13.39 -0.01 -2.16
CA MET A 220 12.89 -0.98 -3.15
C MET A 220 11.78 -1.89 -2.62
N ASN A 221 11.48 -1.84 -1.33
CA ASN A 221 10.32 -2.48 -0.72
C ASN A 221 9.98 -1.76 0.58
N ASN A 222 8.69 -1.66 0.90
CA ASN A 222 8.22 -1.07 2.15
C ASN A 222 6.77 -1.49 2.43
N GLU A 223 6.25 -1.09 3.59
CA GLU A 223 4.85 -1.19 3.98
C GLU A 223 4.26 0.22 4.17
N ILE A 224 3.08 0.46 3.61
CA ILE A 224 2.30 1.69 3.79
C ILE A 224 0.94 1.29 4.32
N GLY A 225 0.78 1.35 5.64
CA GLY A 225 -0.45 0.97 6.31
C GLY A 225 -0.81 -0.50 6.06
N GLN A 226 -1.82 -0.74 5.21
CA GLN A 226 -2.33 -2.08 4.90
C GLN A 226 -1.75 -2.67 3.59
N LEU A 227 -0.81 -1.97 2.95
CA LEU A 227 -0.17 -2.37 1.71
C LEU A 227 1.30 -2.72 1.96
N ALA A 228 1.74 -3.90 1.52
CA ALA A 228 3.16 -4.22 1.36
C ALA A 228 3.51 -4.27 -0.12
N TYR A 229 4.62 -3.67 -0.53
CA TYR A 229 5.00 -3.57 -1.95
C TYR A 229 6.49 -3.71 -2.20
N THR A 230 6.83 -4.03 -3.45
CA THR A 230 8.18 -3.86 -4.01
C THR A 230 8.14 -2.82 -5.12
N LEU A 231 9.23 -2.10 -5.30
CA LEU A 231 9.39 -1.04 -6.27
C LEU A 231 10.52 -1.42 -7.23
N ASN A 232 10.22 -1.40 -8.53
CA ASN A 232 11.18 -1.73 -9.57
C ASN A 232 11.25 -0.59 -10.59
N ARG A 233 12.47 -0.14 -10.90
CA ARG A 233 12.71 0.86 -11.93
C ARG A 233 12.82 0.20 -13.31
N ASN A 234 12.04 0.70 -14.26
CA ASN A 234 12.06 0.24 -15.65
C ASN A 234 13.11 0.99 -16.47
N THR A 235 13.53 0.40 -17.60
CA THR A 235 14.52 1.00 -18.50
C THR A 235 14.05 2.30 -19.15
N ASP A 236 12.74 2.53 -19.24
CA ASP A 236 12.14 3.75 -19.78
C ASP A 236 11.98 4.87 -18.72
N GLY A 237 12.46 4.64 -17.49
CA GLY A 237 12.38 5.60 -16.39
C GLY A 237 11.06 5.60 -15.62
N SER A 238 10.09 4.75 -15.98
CA SER A 238 8.91 4.48 -15.15
C SER A 238 9.25 3.56 -13.97
N TYR A 239 8.34 3.50 -13.00
CA TYR A 239 8.45 2.61 -11.85
C TYR A 239 7.24 1.67 -11.79
N THR A 240 7.50 0.41 -11.47
CA THR A 240 6.47 -0.60 -11.22
C THR A 240 6.43 -0.91 -9.73
N VAL A 241 5.28 -0.63 -9.12
CA VAL A 241 4.92 -1.03 -7.76
C VAL A 241 4.23 -2.39 -7.85
N THR A 242 4.87 -3.44 -7.35
CA THR A 242 4.27 -4.78 -7.28
C THR A 242 3.73 -5.01 -5.88
N LEU A 243 2.44 -5.34 -5.77
CA LEU A 243 1.76 -5.49 -4.50
C LEU A 243 2.00 -6.91 -3.96
N MET A 244 2.50 -6.99 -2.73
CA MET A 244 2.79 -8.26 -2.03
C MET A 244 1.69 -8.62 -1.03
N ASN A 245 1.10 -7.62 -0.38
CA ASN A 245 -0.03 -7.80 0.53
C ASN A 245 -0.98 -6.59 0.49
N LEU A 246 -2.28 -6.81 0.73
CA LEU A 246 -3.31 -5.77 0.77
C LEU A 246 -4.43 -6.18 1.74
N ASN A 247 -4.45 -5.53 2.91
CA ASN A 247 -5.36 -5.84 4.02
C ASN A 247 -6.44 -4.78 4.28
N GLY A 248 -6.75 -3.96 3.27
CA GLY A 248 -7.82 -2.98 3.27
C GLY A 248 -7.59 -1.91 2.19
N ASN A 249 -8.47 -0.91 2.11
CA ASN A 249 -8.31 0.14 1.09
C ASN A 249 -7.11 1.04 1.43
N VAL A 250 -6.25 1.29 0.45
CA VAL A 250 -5.04 2.11 0.64
C VAL A 250 -5.01 3.25 -0.37
N THR A 251 -4.65 4.43 0.11
CA THR A 251 -4.24 5.56 -0.73
C THR A 251 -2.75 5.76 -0.59
N VAL A 252 -2.03 5.76 -1.71
CA VAL A 252 -0.59 6.01 -1.77
C VAL A 252 -0.32 7.27 -2.58
N THR A 253 0.75 7.97 -2.22
CA THR A 253 1.32 9.04 -3.04
C THR A 253 2.69 8.61 -3.56
N PRO A 254 3.23 9.24 -4.63
CA PRO A 254 4.61 9.04 -5.02
C PRO A 254 5.58 9.16 -3.84
N ALA A 255 5.38 10.13 -2.94
CA ALA A 255 6.21 10.30 -1.75
C ALA A 255 6.11 9.09 -0.79
N ASN A 256 4.92 8.52 -0.56
CA ASN A 256 4.81 7.29 0.24
C ASN A 256 5.56 6.11 -0.40
N LEU A 257 5.65 6.11 -1.73
CA LEU A 257 6.41 5.12 -2.50
C LEU A 257 7.90 5.45 -2.61
N HIS A 258 8.38 6.50 -1.92
CA HIS A 258 9.76 7.01 -2.01
C HIS A 258 10.15 7.43 -3.44
N LEU A 259 9.18 7.99 -4.17
CA LEU A 259 9.32 8.52 -5.52
C LEU A 259 9.19 10.05 -5.52
N ILE A 260 10.13 10.69 -6.20
CA ILE A 260 10.16 12.14 -6.41
C ILE A 260 9.87 12.43 -7.88
N ILE A 261 8.81 13.17 -8.16
CA ILE A 261 8.47 13.62 -9.51
C ILE A 261 8.90 15.07 -9.66
N SER A 262 9.86 15.34 -10.54
CA SER A 262 10.44 16.68 -10.75
C SER A 262 10.39 17.09 -12.22
N ALA A 263 10.29 18.40 -12.46
CA ALA A 263 10.42 18.94 -13.81
C ALA A 263 11.84 18.68 -14.35
N ILE A 264 11.95 18.39 -15.63
CA ILE A 264 13.25 18.34 -16.32
C ILE A 264 13.68 19.79 -16.53
N GLU A 265 14.71 20.23 -15.82
CA GLU A 265 15.30 21.54 -16.07
C GLU A 265 15.87 21.57 -17.49
N ASN A 266 15.25 22.37 -18.35
CA ASN A 266 15.82 22.70 -19.65
C ASN A 266 17.07 23.53 -19.40
N GLN A 267 18.24 22.91 -19.55
CA GLN A 267 19.57 23.56 -19.55
C GLN A 267 19.75 24.60 -20.69
N ASN A 268 18.67 25.03 -21.37
CA ASN A 268 18.70 25.88 -22.55
C ASN A 268 18.05 27.27 -22.37
N ASN A 269 17.64 27.66 -21.16
CA ASN A 269 17.34 29.05 -20.87
C ASN A 269 18.39 29.61 -19.92
N THR A 270 19.49 30.09 -20.48
CA THR A 270 20.36 31.08 -19.84
C THR A 270 19.72 32.45 -20.06
N PRO A 271 19.16 33.13 -19.04
CA PRO A 271 18.99 34.57 -19.13
C PRO A 271 20.38 35.21 -19.13
N GLY A 272 20.60 36.11 -20.10
CA GLY A 272 21.88 36.76 -20.33
C GLY A 272 22.52 37.30 -19.05
N ILE A 273 23.81 37.03 -18.94
CA ILE A 273 24.74 37.66 -18.01
C ILE A 273 24.61 39.18 -18.12
N THR A 274 24.28 39.86 -17.02
CA THR A 274 24.75 41.22 -16.76
C THR A 274 25.23 41.33 -15.31
N GLY A 275 26.56 41.32 -15.16
CA GLY A 275 27.33 42.13 -14.21
C GLY A 275 27.11 41.93 -12.70
N GLY A 276 28.03 41.22 -12.05
CA GLY A 276 28.10 41.20 -10.58
C GLY A 276 29.26 40.40 -10.00
N SER A 277 30.49 40.90 -10.22
CA SER A 277 31.71 40.70 -9.41
C SER A 277 31.78 39.53 -8.39
N THR A 278 32.56 38.50 -8.72
CA THR A 278 33.53 37.92 -7.77
C THR A 278 34.77 37.43 -8.52
N THR A 279 35.93 37.83 -8.02
CA THR A 279 37.29 37.55 -8.49
C THR A 279 37.61 36.07 -8.71
N PRO A 280 38.44 35.69 -9.71
CA PRO A 280 38.86 34.31 -9.93
C PRO A 280 40.00 33.92 -8.98
N ILE A 281 39.82 32.86 -8.19
CA ILE A 281 40.92 32.19 -7.50
C ILE A 281 41.58 31.23 -8.50
N THR A 282 42.88 31.47 -8.75
CA THR A 282 43.76 30.64 -9.57
C THR A 282 44.49 29.67 -8.64
N ILE A 283 44.37 28.35 -8.85
CA ILE A 283 45.21 27.37 -8.15
C ILE A 283 46.45 27.08 -9.00
N THR A 284 47.63 27.39 -8.45
CA THR A 284 48.95 27.08 -9.04
C THR A 284 49.61 25.90 -8.34
N LYS A 285 50.33 25.09 -9.11
CA LYS A 285 51.25 24.02 -8.66
C LYS A 285 52.54 24.63 -8.06
N ALA A 286 53.07 23.97 -7.00
CA ALA A 286 54.39 24.05 -6.33
C ALA A 286 54.24 24.46 -4.85
N ASN A 287 54.71 23.75 -3.82
CA ASN A 287 55.90 22.88 -3.61
C ASN A 287 55.48 21.60 -2.85
N ILE A 288 55.76 20.36 -3.26
CA ILE A 288 57.01 19.56 -3.20
C ILE A 288 57.76 19.62 -1.86
N ALA A 289 57.77 18.49 -1.13
CA ALA A 289 58.98 17.90 -0.56
C ALA A 289 58.82 16.37 -0.42
N GLU A 290 59.91 15.67 -0.77
CA GLU A 290 60.04 14.25 -1.06
C GLU A 290 60.18 13.33 0.16
N VAL A 291 59.68 12.10 -0.03
CA VAL A 291 60.17 10.73 0.30
C VAL A 291 61.42 10.59 1.21
N PRO A 292 61.54 9.51 2.02
CA PRO A 292 62.02 8.26 1.43
C PRO A 292 61.27 6.99 1.89
N ALA A 293 61.14 6.08 0.94
CA ALA A 293 60.94 4.66 1.15
C ALA A 293 62.10 4.09 1.97
N ASN A 294 61.82 3.11 2.83
CA ASN A 294 62.82 2.13 3.16
C ASN A 294 62.24 0.71 3.09
N ASN A 295 62.91 -0.06 2.25
CA ASN A 295 62.67 -1.43 1.90
C ASN A 295 63.36 -2.33 2.94
N SER A 296 62.71 -3.40 3.37
CA SER A 296 63.41 -4.58 3.92
C SER A 296 62.53 -5.82 3.82
N SER A 297 62.84 -6.61 2.80
CA SER A 297 62.49 -8.02 2.64
C SER A 297 63.19 -8.89 3.68
N SER A 298 62.54 -9.98 4.15
CA SER A 298 63.06 -11.36 4.00
C SER A 298 62.16 -12.42 4.64
N ASN A 299 61.71 -13.35 3.79
CA ASN A 299 61.74 -14.81 3.92
C ASN A 299 61.32 -15.54 5.22
N ASN A 300 60.25 -16.34 5.07
CA ASN A 300 60.21 -17.80 5.16
C ASN A 300 60.59 -18.47 6.51
N ALA A 301 59.59 -19.07 7.19
CA ALA A 301 59.52 -20.52 7.46
C ALA A 301 58.46 -20.85 8.53
N SER A 302 57.98 -22.08 8.40
CA SER A 302 56.94 -22.81 9.14
C SER A 302 57.12 -22.98 10.66
N ALA A 303 55.97 -23.24 11.28
CA ALA A 303 55.73 -24.15 12.41
C ALA A 303 55.84 -23.63 13.87
N SER A 304 54.66 -23.59 14.49
CA SER A 304 54.29 -24.15 15.80
C SER A 304 54.97 -23.72 17.10
N SER A 305 54.10 -23.22 17.98
CA SER A 305 54.04 -23.42 19.44
C SER A 305 54.69 -22.40 20.38
N ASN A 306 53.80 -21.94 21.27
CA ASN A 306 53.95 -21.58 22.68
C ASN A 306 54.46 -20.18 23.08
N ASN A 307 53.47 -19.43 23.58
CA ASN A 307 53.45 -18.68 24.84
C ASN A 307 54.63 -17.73 25.13
N GLY A 308 54.40 -16.47 24.79
CA GLY A 308 55.07 -15.33 25.39
C GLY A 308 54.11 -14.16 25.39
N SER A 309 53.79 -13.67 26.59
CA SER A 309 52.98 -12.49 26.87
C SER A 309 53.30 -11.34 25.91
N GLY A 310 52.39 -11.09 24.97
CA GLY A 310 52.43 -9.98 24.04
C GLY A 310 51.05 -9.35 24.06
N VAL A 311 51.00 -8.04 24.25
CA VAL A 311 49.79 -7.23 24.13
C VAL A 311 49.08 -7.65 22.84
N ALA A 312 47.92 -8.27 22.96
CA ALA A 312 47.14 -8.75 21.83
C ALA A 312 46.83 -7.54 20.95
N THR A 313 47.45 -7.48 19.77
CA THR A 313 47.00 -6.58 18.71
C THR A 313 45.54 -6.94 18.42
N PRO A 314 44.59 -6.00 18.57
CA PRO A 314 43.18 -6.29 18.38
C PRO A 314 42.94 -6.82 16.96
N ASN A 315 42.35 -8.00 16.86
CA ASN A 315 41.88 -8.52 15.58
C ASN A 315 40.57 -7.81 15.27
N PHE A 316 40.66 -6.66 14.60
CA PHE A 316 39.52 -5.80 14.25
C PHE A 316 38.35 -6.57 13.59
N THR A 317 38.64 -7.67 12.87
CA THR A 317 37.61 -8.53 12.27
C THR A 317 36.80 -9.30 13.33
N GLN A 318 37.47 -9.83 14.36
CA GLN A 318 36.81 -10.59 15.42
C GLN A 318 35.97 -9.67 16.33
N GLU A 319 36.47 -8.46 16.60
CA GLU A 319 35.71 -7.44 17.34
C GLU A 319 34.44 -7.02 16.59
N ALA A 320 34.54 -6.82 15.27
CA ALA A 320 33.38 -6.53 14.44
C ALA A 320 32.36 -7.68 14.42
N ILE A 321 32.81 -8.93 14.28
CA ILE A 321 31.93 -10.12 14.34
C ILE A 321 31.22 -10.21 15.69
N ASN A 322 31.94 -10.02 16.80
CA ASN A 322 31.34 -10.05 18.14
C ASN A 322 30.30 -8.93 18.32
N SER A 323 30.56 -7.73 17.78
CA SER A 323 29.59 -6.63 17.80
C SER A 323 28.32 -6.98 17.01
N ILE A 324 28.46 -7.53 15.80
CA ILE A 324 27.32 -7.98 14.98
C ILE A 324 26.49 -9.03 15.72
N GLN A 325 27.14 -10.00 16.37
CA GLN A 325 26.46 -11.03 17.17
C GLN A 325 25.62 -10.43 18.29
N ALA A 326 26.18 -9.48 19.04
CA ALA A 326 25.47 -8.83 20.13
C ALA A 326 24.25 -8.04 19.63
N GLN A 327 24.40 -7.31 18.52
CA GLN A 327 23.30 -6.54 17.91
C GLN A 327 22.19 -7.45 17.36
N ALA A 328 22.57 -8.55 16.69
CA ALA A 328 21.62 -9.55 16.20
C ALA A 328 20.84 -10.22 17.32
N GLN A 329 21.52 -10.60 18.41
CA GLN A 329 20.87 -11.20 19.55
C GLN A 329 19.91 -10.23 20.25
N ALA A 330 20.30 -8.96 20.41
CA ALA A 330 19.45 -7.94 21.02
C ALA A 330 18.15 -7.72 20.22
N GLN A 331 18.24 -7.62 18.90
CA GLN A 331 17.06 -7.45 18.03
C GLN A 331 16.18 -8.70 18.00
N ALA A 332 16.77 -9.90 17.98
CA ALA A 332 16.01 -11.14 18.06
C ALA A 332 15.25 -11.27 19.40
N SER A 333 15.88 -10.89 20.52
CA SER A 333 15.22 -10.87 21.84
C SER A 333 14.08 -9.85 21.92
N LEU A 334 14.21 -8.68 21.27
CA LEU A 334 13.14 -7.69 21.21
C LEU A 334 11.96 -8.20 20.38
N ALA A 335 12.23 -8.79 19.21
CA ALA A 335 11.21 -9.41 18.35
C ALA A 335 10.41 -10.51 19.05
N GLU A 336 11.07 -11.31 19.89
CA GLU A 336 10.41 -12.33 20.72
C GLU A 336 9.49 -11.71 21.79
N GLN A 337 9.92 -10.60 22.42
CA GLN A 337 9.12 -9.90 23.43
C GLN A 337 7.89 -9.21 22.85
N THR A 338 8.00 -8.66 21.63
CA THR A 338 6.91 -7.93 20.96
C THR A 338 5.99 -8.84 20.15
N GLY A 339 6.35 -10.11 19.94
CA GLY A 339 5.59 -11.05 19.12
C GLY A 339 5.63 -10.74 17.62
N THR A 340 6.53 -9.85 17.18
CA THR A 340 6.72 -9.47 15.77
C THR A 340 7.97 -10.16 15.24
N PRO A 341 7.88 -11.01 14.19
CA PRO A 341 9.04 -11.70 13.66
C PRO A 341 10.07 -10.71 13.09
N LEU A 342 11.35 -10.92 13.40
CA LEU A 342 12.45 -10.11 12.87
C LEU A 342 12.63 -10.40 11.37
N GLN A 343 12.34 -9.41 10.52
CA GLN A 343 12.41 -9.56 9.06
C GLN A 343 13.71 -9.01 8.46
N ILE A 344 14.28 -7.96 9.06
CA ILE A 344 15.54 -7.32 8.64
C ILE A 344 16.39 -7.11 9.89
N LEU A 345 17.71 -7.27 9.73
CA LEU A 345 18.67 -7.01 10.80
C LEU A 345 19.39 -5.67 10.58
N ASP A 346 19.29 -4.77 11.55
CA ASP A 346 20.08 -3.54 11.56
C ASP A 346 21.45 -3.76 12.20
N ILE A 347 22.52 -3.30 11.56
CA ILE A 347 23.88 -3.46 12.04
C ILE A 347 24.57 -2.11 12.01
N TYR A 348 24.93 -1.60 13.17
CA TYR A 348 25.61 -0.32 13.34
C TYR A 348 27.11 -0.51 13.50
N PHE A 349 27.88 0.17 12.65
CA PHE A 349 29.34 0.18 12.69
C PHE A 349 29.83 1.53 13.22
N ASP A 350 30.21 1.57 14.50
CA ASP A 350 30.62 2.78 15.23
C ASP A 350 31.92 3.42 14.73
N LYS A 351 32.71 2.70 13.93
CA LYS A 351 33.99 3.15 13.39
C LYS A 351 34.10 2.73 11.94
N LYS A 352 34.93 3.45 11.18
CA LYS A 352 35.34 3.03 9.84
C LYS A 352 35.92 1.61 9.94
N ILE A 353 35.20 0.64 9.39
CA ILE A 353 35.61 -0.75 9.34
C ILE A 353 35.98 -1.07 7.90
N ASP A 354 37.21 -1.56 7.74
CA ASP A 354 37.65 -2.14 6.49
C ASP A 354 37.09 -3.56 6.41
N ILE A 355 36.17 -3.77 5.47
CA ILE A 355 35.43 -5.02 5.32
C ILE A 355 36.29 -6.01 4.53
N ASN A 356 36.52 -7.18 5.11
CA ASN A 356 37.32 -8.24 4.49
C ASN A 356 36.44 -9.46 4.12
N PRO A 357 36.98 -10.44 3.39
CA PRO A 357 36.21 -11.62 2.99
C PRO A 357 35.60 -12.38 4.17
N MET A 358 36.28 -12.44 5.33
CA MET A 358 35.73 -13.09 6.52
C MET A 358 34.47 -12.40 7.05
N LEU A 359 34.45 -11.06 7.07
CA LEU A 359 33.30 -10.30 7.55
C LEU A 359 32.10 -10.43 6.59
N ILE A 360 32.35 -10.43 5.27
CA ILE A 360 31.30 -10.71 4.28
C ILE A 360 30.74 -12.12 4.45
N ARG A 361 31.59 -13.13 4.62
CA ARG A 361 31.14 -14.50 4.90
C ARG A 361 30.31 -14.57 6.16
N TYR A 362 30.71 -13.86 7.21
CA TYR A 362 29.91 -13.80 8.43
C TYR A 362 28.53 -13.19 8.18
N LEU A 363 28.48 -12.02 7.54
CA LEU A 363 27.24 -11.32 7.22
C LEU A 363 26.32 -12.14 6.30
N CYS A 364 26.86 -12.88 5.33
CA CYS A 364 26.06 -13.56 4.31
C CYS A 364 25.76 -15.03 4.63
N GLU A 365 26.69 -15.76 5.25
CA GLU A 365 26.57 -17.21 5.49
C GLU A 365 26.01 -17.53 6.88
N GLN A 366 26.30 -16.69 7.89
CA GLN A 366 25.88 -16.95 9.27
C GLN A 366 24.56 -16.28 9.63
N ILE A 367 24.14 -15.28 8.86
CA ILE A 367 22.91 -14.53 9.08
C ILE A 367 22.07 -14.67 7.81
N SER A 368 20.90 -15.30 7.88
CA SER A 368 20.04 -15.56 6.72
C SER A 368 19.09 -14.40 6.38
N LEU A 369 18.85 -13.49 7.32
CA LEU A 369 17.97 -12.32 7.12
C LEU A 369 18.63 -11.27 6.23
N PRO A 370 17.87 -10.44 5.49
CA PRO A 370 18.38 -9.19 4.93
C PRO A 370 18.98 -8.29 6.01
N LYS A 371 19.97 -7.45 5.65
CA LYS A 371 20.64 -6.53 6.58
C LYS A 371 20.67 -5.10 6.08
N ARG A 372 20.65 -4.17 7.02
CA ARG A 372 21.02 -2.76 6.83
C ARG A 372 22.26 -2.48 7.66
N CYS A 373 23.37 -2.24 6.99
CA CYS A 373 24.66 -1.97 7.62
C CYS A 373 24.90 -0.46 7.62
N HIS A 374 24.86 0.16 8.79
CA HIS A 374 24.97 1.59 9.02
C HIS A 374 26.43 2.01 9.24
N PHE A 375 26.88 3.03 8.51
CA PHE A 375 28.24 3.57 8.55
C PHE A 375 28.21 5.09 8.60
N ASN A 376 29.03 5.69 9.48
CA ASN A 376 29.28 7.13 9.44
C ASN A 376 30.59 7.41 8.67
N TYR A 377 30.52 8.20 7.61
CA TYR A 377 31.66 8.55 6.77
C TYR A 377 31.56 9.98 6.24
N ASN A 378 32.60 10.80 6.44
CA ASN A 378 32.64 12.21 6.04
C ASN A 378 31.39 13.00 6.49
N ASP A 379 31.02 12.89 7.75
CA ASP A 379 29.85 13.56 8.36
C ASP A 379 28.51 13.21 7.68
N GLN A 380 28.45 12.07 6.97
CA GLN A 380 27.24 11.53 6.38
C GLN A 380 26.98 10.12 6.89
N HIS A 381 25.71 9.79 7.11
CA HIS A 381 25.27 8.46 7.49
C HIS A 381 24.94 7.66 6.22
N TYR A 382 25.61 6.54 6.03
CA TYR A 382 25.41 5.63 4.91
C TYR A 382 24.79 4.33 5.39
N VAL A 383 23.91 3.75 4.58
CA VAL A 383 23.37 2.41 4.81
C VAL A 383 23.65 1.53 3.62
N LEU A 384 24.42 0.46 3.85
CA LEU A 384 24.64 -0.63 2.90
C LEU A 384 23.57 -1.70 3.14
N PHE A 385 22.71 -1.89 2.14
CA PHE A 385 21.71 -2.95 2.11
C PHE A 385 22.32 -4.24 1.58
N ILE A 386 22.14 -5.32 2.34
CA ILE A 386 22.54 -6.67 1.97
C ILE A 386 21.27 -7.53 1.93
N PRO A 387 20.74 -7.86 0.74
CA PRO A 387 19.53 -8.67 0.65
C PRO A 387 19.79 -10.11 1.12
N ALA A 388 18.72 -10.88 1.32
CA ALA A 388 18.84 -12.34 1.35
C ALA A 388 19.03 -12.84 -0.09
N PHE A 389 20.04 -13.69 -0.31
CA PHE A 389 20.34 -14.24 -1.64
C PHE A 389 20.88 -15.67 -1.51
N ASP A 390 20.90 -16.39 -2.64
CA ASP A 390 21.50 -17.72 -2.73
C ASP A 390 23.04 -17.62 -2.69
N ILE A 391 23.65 -18.02 -1.59
CA ILE A 391 25.12 -18.01 -1.40
C ILE A 391 25.86 -18.95 -2.36
N SER A 392 25.15 -19.84 -3.08
CA SER A 392 25.75 -20.67 -4.13
C SER A 392 25.87 -19.95 -5.48
N ALA A 393 25.31 -18.73 -5.61
CA ALA A 393 25.42 -17.93 -6.82
C ALA A 393 26.89 -17.64 -7.17
N PRO A 394 27.33 -17.86 -8.43
CA PRO A 394 28.72 -17.61 -8.84
C PRO A 394 29.20 -16.19 -8.50
N ALA A 395 28.32 -15.21 -8.61
CA ALA A 395 28.60 -13.81 -8.29
C ALA A 395 29.03 -13.58 -6.82
N TYR A 396 28.63 -14.44 -5.88
CA TYR A 396 29.09 -14.38 -4.50
C TYR A 396 30.55 -14.77 -4.36
N GLN A 397 30.95 -15.88 -4.98
CA GLN A 397 32.35 -16.29 -4.98
C GLN A 397 33.22 -15.32 -5.78
N ASP A 398 32.73 -14.81 -6.92
CA ASP A 398 33.43 -13.79 -7.72
C ASP A 398 33.68 -12.51 -6.91
N GLY A 399 32.68 -12.04 -6.15
CA GLY A 399 32.82 -10.87 -5.28
C GLY A 399 33.84 -11.09 -4.16
N LEU A 400 33.84 -12.27 -3.52
CA LEU A 400 34.84 -12.65 -2.51
C LEU A 400 36.26 -12.71 -3.11
N ASP A 401 36.41 -13.30 -4.29
CA ASP A 401 37.69 -13.42 -4.99
C ASP A 401 38.23 -12.05 -5.43
N MET A 402 37.35 -11.14 -5.86
CA MET A 402 37.74 -9.77 -6.17
C MET A 402 38.16 -9.01 -4.90
N LEU A 403 37.43 -9.19 -3.79
CA LEU A 403 37.78 -8.57 -2.51
C LEU A 403 39.13 -9.08 -1.96
N ASP A 404 39.44 -10.38 -2.09
CA ASP A 404 40.73 -10.93 -1.66
C ASP A 404 41.91 -10.45 -2.53
N LYS A 405 41.62 -9.97 -3.75
CA LYS A 405 42.60 -9.36 -4.66
C LYS A 405 42.80 -7.86 -4.43
N GLU A 406 42.00 -7.21 -3.60
CA GLU A 406 42.23 -5.81 -3.22
C GLU A 406 43.60 -5.67 -2.53
N PRO A 407 44.37 -4.58 -2.74
CA PRO A 407 45.74 -4.46 -2.22
C PRO A 407 45.88 -4.64 -0.70
N ALA A 408 44.84 -4.25 0.06
CA ALA A 408 44.79 -4.41 1.51
C ALA A 408 44.07 -5.69 1.96
N LYS A 409 43.55 -6.49 1.03
CA LYS A 409 42.61 -7.62 1.27
C LYS A 409 41.35 -7.20 2.04
N THR A 410 41.04 -5.92 2.00
CA THR A 410 39.91 -5.27 2.64
C THR A 410 39.39 -4.14 1.73
N ALA A 411 38.15 -3.73 1.94
CA ALA A 411 37.53 -2.64 1.21
C ALA A 411 36.52 -1.86 2.09
N GLY A 412 36.32 -0.58 1.80
CA GLY A 412 35.23 0.19 2.41
C GLY A 412 33.87 -0.18 1.84
N PHE A 413 32.78 0.18 2.53
CA PHE A 413 31.41 -0.21 2.19
C PHE A 413 30.96 0.18 0.76
N LEU A 414 31.35 1.36 0.24
CA LEU A 414 31.07 1.75 -1.15
C LEU A 414 31.74 0.82 -2.17
N ARG A 415 32.94 0.34 -1.86
CA ARG A 415 33.64 -0.61 -2.73
C ARG A 415 33.05 -2.01 -2.60
N ILE A 416 32.62 -2.40 -1.41
CA ILE A 416 31.87 -3.65 -1.19
C ILE A 416 30.58 -3.65 -2.02
N GLU A 417 29.81 -2.56 -2.02
CA GLU A 417 28.63 -2.44 -2.88
C GLU A 417 28.98 -2.73 -4.34
N GLN A 418 30.04 -2.13 -4.88
CA GLN A 418 30.45 -2.35 -6.26
C GLN A 418 30.81 -3.82 -6.55
N LEU A 419 31.52 -4.48 -5.63
CA LEU A 419 31.95 -5.86 -5.79
C LEU A 419 30.77 -6.85 -5.74
N PHE A 420 29.76 -6.57 -4.93
CA PHE A 420 28.61 -7.46 -4.70
C PHE A 420 27.31 -6.95 -5.34
N LYS A 421 27.37 -5.90 -6.17
CA LYS A 421 26.23 -5.33 -6.90
C LYS A 421 25.38 -6.36 -7.66
N PRO A 422 25.96 -7.40 -8.33
CA PRO A 422 25.16 -8.42 -9.00
C PRO A 422 24.28 -9.25 -8.06
N LEU A 423 24.57 -9.26 -6.75
CA LEU A 423 23.76 -9.91 -5.71
C LEU A 423 22.74 -8.95 -5.07
N GLY A 424 22.64 -7.71 -5.55
CA GLY A 424 21.70 -6.72 -5.06
C GLY A 424 22.18 -5.89 -3.87
N PHE A 425 23.49 -5.84 -3.60
CA PHE A 425 24.03 -4.91 -2.61
C PHE A 425 23.83 -3.47 -3.12
N ALA A 426 23.41 -2.57 -2.24
CA ALA A 426 23.15 -1.17 -2.55
C ALA A 426 23.52 -0.27 -1.38
N THR A 427 24.04 0.94 -1.62
CA THR A 427 24.31 1.92 -0.56
C THR A 427 23.49 3.18 -0.78
N ASN A 428 22.84 3.68 0.29
CA ASN A 428 22.17 4.98 0.30
C ASN A 428 22.82 5.92 1.33
N ILE A 429 22.72 7.23 1.11
CA ILE A 429 23.01 8.26 2.11
C ILE A 429 21.70 8.60 2.81
N ILE A 430 21.69 8.61 4.13
CA ILE A 430 20.57 9.10 4.95
C ILE A 430 20.94 10.52 5.39
N GLU A 431 20.14 11.52 4.98
CA GLU A 431 20.32 12.91 5.43
C GLU A 431 19.95 13.03 6.93
N GLU A 432 20.67 13.90 7.65
CA GLU A 432 20.74 13.96 9.12
C GLU A 432 19.39 14.23 9.82
N GLU A 433 18.34 14.67 9.09
CA GLU A 433 16.97 14.82 9.63
C GLU A 433 16.26 13.49 9.92
N GLU A 434 16.72 12.35 9.39
CA GLU A 434 16.13 11.02 9.65
C GLU A 434 16.86 10.22 10.74
N ALA A 435 18.03 10.66 11.20
CA ALA A 435 18.82 9.92 12.21
C ALA A 435 18.27 10.06 13.64
N GLU A 436 17.59 11.16 13.97
CA GLU A 436 17.02 11.38 15.31
C GLU A 436 15.72 10.60 15.57
N ALA A 437 15.04 10.10 14.53
CA ALA A 437 13.80 9.32 14.67
C ALA A 437 14.03 7.82 14.95
N VAL A 438 15.26 7.33 14.80
CA VAL A 438 15.62 5.90 15.00
C VAL A 438 16.28 5.67 16.37
N LEU A 439 16.61 6.74 17.12
CA LEU A 439 17.27 6.69 18.43
C LEU A 439 16.39 7.19 19.61
N GLN A 440 15.10 7.46 19.37
CA GLN A 440 14.06 7.62 20.40
C GLN A 440 13.10 6.44 20.36
#